data_AF-A0A7V5LYT5-F1
#
_entry.id   AF-A0A7V5LYT5-F1
#
_cell.length_a   1.000
_cell.length_b   1.000
_cell.length_c   1.000
_cell.angle_alpha   90.00
_cell.angle_beta   90.00
_cell.angle_gamma   90.00
#
_symmetry.space_group_name_H-M   'P 1'
#
loop_
_entity.id
_entity.type
_entity.pdbx_description
1 polymer ?
#
loop_
_entity_poly.entity_id
_entity_poly.type
_entity_poly.pdbx_seq_one_letter_code
_entity_poly.pdbx_strand_id
1 'polypeptide(L)' 'TAAEVIPVTKVDGRIIGTGKAGPITKLLIKKFRELTEKEGVPVYE' A
#
# COMPACT_ATOMS: atom_id res chain seq x y z
N THR A 1 0.48 -5.75 12.16
CA THR A 1 1.13 -5.98 10.85
C THR A 1 1.94 -4.75 10.47
N ALA A 2 3.12 -4.90 9.87
CA ALA A 2 4.06 -3.75 9.69
C ALA A 2 4.12 -3.16 8.27
N ALA A 3 3.85 -3.95 7.21
CA ALA A 3 4.16 -3.56 5.84
C ALA A 3 2.96 -3.08 5.00
N GLU A 4 1.72 -3.11 5.51
CA GLU A 4 0.49 -2.71 4.79
C GLU A 4 0.48 -3.15 3.31
N VAL A 5 0.51 -2.18 2.37
CA VAL A 5 0.68 -2.37 0.93
C VAL A 5 1.92 -1.58 0.47
N ILE A 6 2.97 -2.27 0.05
CA ILE A 6 4.22 -1.67 -0.44
C ILE A 6 4.48 -2.07 -1.91
N PRO A 7 4.79 -1.11 -2.80
CA PRO A 7 5.09 -1.41 -4.20
C PRO A 7 6.47 -2.04 -4.36
N VAL A 8 6.57 -3.09 -5.17
CA VAL A 8 7.84 -3.60 -5.69
C VAL A 8 8.11 -2.94 -7.04
N THR A 9 9.23 -2.22 -7.17
CA THR A 9 9.59 -1.46 -8.38
C THR A 9 10.73 -2.10 -9.18
N LYS A 10 11.38 -3.13 -8.62
CA LYS A 10 12.51 -3.86 -9.23
C LYS A 10 12.54 -5.29 -8.72
N VAL A 11 12.80 -6.25 -9.60
CA VAL A 11 12.97 -7.69 -9.27
C VAL A 11 14.18 -8.22 -10.01
N ASP A 12 15.10 -8.86 -9.30
CA ASP A 12 16.31 -9.48 -9.87
C ASP A 12 17.11 -8.55 -10.79
N GLY A 13 17.34 -7.32 -10.35
CA GLY A 13 18.06 -6.35 -11.19
C GLY A 13 17.20 -5.64 -12.25
N ARG A 14 16.00 -6.15 -12.56
CA ARG A 14 15.13 -5.65 -13.64
C ARG A 14 14.11 -4.66 -13.11
N ILE A 15 14.04 -3.48 -13.72
CA ILE A 15 13.07 -2.44 -13.37
C ILE A 15 11.68 -2.88 -13.85
N ILE A 16 10.68 -2.81 -12.97
CA ILE A 16 9.28 -3.05 -13.34
C ILE A 16 8.71 -1.76 -13.93
N GLY A 17 8.35 -1.78 -15.21
CA GLY A 17 7.76 -0.62 -15.90
C GLY A 17 8.66 0.62 -15.80
N THR A 18 8.18 1.66 -15.13
CA THR A 18 8.91 2.93 -14.95
C THR A 18 9.77 2.99 -13.68
N GLY A 19 9.84 1.91 -12.90
CA GLY A 19 10.53 1.88 -11.61
C GLY A 19 9.83 2.66 -10.50
N LYS A 20 8.56 3.02 -10.72
CA LYS A 20 7.70 3.73 -9.76
C LYS A 20 6.46 2.88 -9.47
N ALA A 21 5.82 3.13 -8.33
CA ALA A 21 4.55 2.52 -8.00
C ALA A 21 3.50 2.78 -9.10
N GLY A 22 2.89 1.72 -9.62
CA GLY A 22 1.87 1.80 -10.66
C GLY A 22 0.55 2.43 -10.17
N PRO A 23 -0.34 2.82 -11.09
CA PRO A 23 -1.61 3.48 -10.75
C PRO A 23 -2.52 2.61 -9.87
N ILE A 24 -2.59 1.29 -10.14
CA ILE A 24 -3.39 0.35 -9.33
C ILE A 24 -2.81 0.22 -7.92
N THR A 25 -1.50 0.06 -7.78
CA THR A 25 -0.87 -0.04 -6.45
C THR A 25 -1.08 1.24 -5.63
N LYS A 26 -0.99 2.42 -6.26
CA LYS A 26 -1.30 3.69 -5.60
C LYS A 26 -2.76 3.78 -5.14
N LEU A 27 -3.70 3.30 -5.97
CA LEU A 27 -5.11 3.24 -5.62
C LEU A 27 -5.34 2.34 -4.40
N LEU A 28 -4.72 1.16 -4.36
CA LEU A 28 -4.84 0.23 -3.23
C LEU A 28 -4.24 0.80 -1.96
N ILE A 29 -3.06 1.44 -2.03
CA ILE A 29 -2.45 2.13 -0.88
C ILE A 29 -3.40 3.19 -0.33
N LYS A 30 -3.99 4.02 -1.20
CA LYS A 30 -4.96 5.04 -0.80
C LYS A 30 -6.18 4.43 -0.12
N LYS A 31 -6.78 3.40 -0.73
CA LYS A 31 -7.98 2.74 -0.21
C LYS A 31 -7.73 2.00 1.10
N PHE A 32 -6.57 1.38 1.24
CA PHE A 32 -6.18 0.71 2.47
C PHE A 32 -6.07 1.71 3.63
N ARG A 33 -5.42 2.86 3.41
CA ARG A 33 -5.34 3.94 4.43
C ARG A 33 -6.71 4.47 4.83
N GLU A 34 -7.57 4.75 3.85
CA GLU A 34 -8.96 5.19 4.10
C GLU A 34 -9.76 4.17 4.93
N LEU A 35 -9.49 2.88 4.76
CA LEU A 35 -10.15 1.81 5.50
C LEU A 35 -9.65 1.76 6.95
N THR A 36 -8.33 1.77 7.15
CA THR A 36 -7.70 1.70 8.48
C THR A 36 -7.99 2.92 9.35
N GLU A 37 -8.32 4.06 8.76
CA GLU A 37 -8.75 5.26 9.50
C GLU A 37 -10.20 5.17 10.00
N LYS A 38 -11.05 4.35 9.37
CA LYS A 38 -12.49 4.27 9.64
C LYS A 38 -12.88 3.04 10.44
N GLU A 39 -12.13 1.96 10.28
CA GLU A 39 -12.43 0.68 10.88
C GLU A 39 -11.42 0.33 11.98
N GLY A 40 -11.94 -0.15 13.09
CA GLY A 40 -11.15 -0.56 14.23
C GLY A 40 -12.05 -0.84 15.43
N VAL A 41 -11.53 -1.62 16.38
CA VAL A 41 -12.18 -1.77 17.68
C VAL A 41 -11.72 -0.62 18.57
N PRO A 42 -12.62 0.23 19.11
CA PRO A 42 -12.24 1.30 20.03
C PRO A 42 -11.47 0.74 21.23
N VAL A 43 -10.39 1.41 21.61
CA VAL A 43 -9.56 1.00 22.75
C VAL A 43 -10.09 1.60 24.06
N TYR A 44 -10.77 2.75 23.97
CA TYR A 44 -11.37 3.47 25.10
C TYR A 44 -12.76 3.98 24.68
N GLU A 45 -13.67 4.14 25.64
CA GLU A 45 -14.90 4.95 25.48
C GLU A 45 -14.62 6.42 25.77
#